data_AF-D8SDN7-F1
#
_entry.id   AF-D8SDN7-F1
#
_cell.length_a   1.000
_cell.length_b   1.000
_cell.length_c   1.000
_cell.angle_alpha   90.00
_cell.angle_beta   90.00
_cell.angle_gamma   90.00
#
_symmetry.space_group_name_H-M   'P 1'
#
loop_
_entity.id
_entity.type
_entity.pdbx_description
1 polymer ?
#
loop_
_entity_poly.entity_id
_entity_poly.type
_entity_poly.pdbx_seq_one_letter_code
_entity_poly.pdbx_strand_id
1 'polypeptide(L)'
;YLFLVQHDCNSVFYYKYIVLWNTNTYGESFDCKFRLQEDGNFVLYSAFDLKPLYATGTYCNKLNCVKPSIFILQLDCNLVLYQDDKPLIQIWSSKTKCYN
;
A
#
# COMPACT_ATOMS: atom_id res chain seq x y z
N TYR A 1 -0.50 15.25 5.46
CA TYR A 1 -1.13 13.92 5.44
C TYR A 1 -0.15 12.92 6.02
N LEU A 2 -0.60 11.73 6.46
CA LEU A 2 0.26 10.71 7.06
C LEU A 2 -0.23 9.31 6.68
N PHE A 3 0.65 8.47 6.16
CA PHE A 3 0.40 7.05 5.96
C PHE A 3 1.33 6.25 6.86
N LEU A 4 0.80 5.38 7.70
CA LEU A 4 1.58 4.60 8.65
C LEU A 4 0.98 3.23 8.92
N VAL A 5 1.84 2.27 9.26
CA VAL A 5 1.42 0.98 9.82
C VAL A 5 1.36 1.11 11.34
N GLN A 6 0.18 0.90 11.92
CA GLN A 6 -0.06 1.01 13.34
C GLN A 6 0.42 -0.26 14.06
N HIS A 7 0.59 -0.16 15.39
CA HIS A 7 1.04 -1.27 16.22
C HIS A 7 0.06 -2.45 16.22
N ASP A 8 -1.23 -2.19 15.98
CA ASP A 8 -2.28 -3.21 15.85
C ASP A 8 -2.35 -3.83 14.45
N CYS A 9 -1.34 -3.59 13.60
CA CYS A 9 -1.28 -4.08 12.23
C CYS A 9 -2.36 -3.54 11.28
N ASN A 10 -3.09 -2.50 11.67
CA ASN A 10 -3.84 -1.71 10.69
C ASN A 10 -2.90 -0.72 10.01
N SER A 11 -2.93 -0.62 8.68
CA SER A 11 -2.30 0.52 8.03
C SER A 11 -3.34 1.55 7.70
N VAL A 12 -3.05 2.80 8.06
CA VAL A 12 -4.03 3.88 7.96
C VAL A 12 -3.45 5.08 7.26
N PHE A 13 -4.24 5.63 6.36
CA PHE A 13 -3.97 6.88 5.69
C PHE A 13 -4.84 8.00 6.28
N TYR A 14 -4.17 8.95 6.94
CA TYR A 14 -4.79 10.08 7.60
C TYR A 14 -4.62 11.39 6.82
N TYR A 15 -5.70 12.16 6.79
CA TYR A 15 -5.66 13.59 6.52
C TYR A 15 -6.10 14.35 7.76
N LYS A 16 -5.14 15.00 8.44
CA LYS A 16 -5.33 15.55 9.80
C LYS A 16 -5.82 14.43 10.74
N TYR A 17 -7.05 14.54 11.24
CA TYR A 17 -7.67 13.57 12.15
C TYR A 17 -8.66 12.62 11.46
N ILE A 18 -8.81 12.75 10.13
CA ILE A 18 -9.76 11.97 9.34
C ILE A 18 -9.03 10.77 8.74
N VAL A 19 -9.59 9.58 8.91
CA VAL A 19 -9.17 8.37 8.20
C VAL A 19 -9.72 8.43 6.78
N LEU A 20 -8.84 8.53 5.79
CA LEU A 20 -9.23 8.49 4.37
C LEU A 20 -9.29 7.06 3.84
N TRP A 21 -8.36 6.20 4.27
CA TRP A 21 -8.28 4.80 3.84
C TRP A 21 -7.57 3.95 4.90
N ASN A 22 -7.90 2.66 4.98
CA ASN A 22 -7.15 1.69 5.78
C ASN A 22 -7.25 0.26 5.20
N THR A 23 -6.39 -0.65 5.67
CA THR A 23 -6.35 -2.05 5.25
C THR A 23 -7.42 -2.93 5.90
N ASN A 24 -8.11 -2.44 6.96
CA ASN A 24 -9.03 -3.20 7.82
C ASN A 24 -8.40 -4.45 8.45
N THR A 25 -7.14 -4.35 8.88
CA THR A 25 -6.35 -5.46 9.47
C THR A 25 -6.02 -5.22 10.94
N TYR A 26 -6.84 -4.44 11.64
CA TYR A 26 -6.65 -4.12 13.05
C TYR A 26 -6.73 -5.38 13.93
N GLY A 27 -5.77 -5.56 14.82
CA GLY A 27 -5.69 -6.70 15.74
C GLY A 27 -5.33 -8.04 15.09
N GLU A 28 -5.02 -8.06 13.79
CA GLU A 28 -4.75 -9.31 13.06
C GLU A 28 -3.39 -9.94 13.41
N SER A 29 -2.41 -9.14 13.85
CA SER A 29 -1.05 -9.61 14.15
C SER A 29 -0.22 -8.57 14.95
N PHE A 30 1.10 -8.69 14.92
CA PHE A 30 2.07 -7.74 15.46
C PHE A 30 3.28 -7.54 14.52
N ASP A 31 4.05 -6.48 14.77
CA ASP A 31 5.27 -6.12 14.02
C ASP A 31 5.08 -6.14 12.50
N CYS A 32 3.97 -5.53 12.07
CA CYS A 32 3.61 -5.51 10.66
C CYS A 32 4.35 -4.44 9.88
N LYS A 33 4.63 -4.74 8.61
CA LYS A 33 5.30 -3.82 7.69
C LYS A 33 4.82 -4.02 6.27
N PHE A 34 4.87 -2.95 5.49
CA PHE A 34 4.68 -3.05 4.06
C PHE A 34 5.96 -3.46 3.35
N ARG A 35 5.79 -4.27 2.31
CA ARG A 35 6.82 -4.61 1.35
C ARG A 35 6.30 -4.35 -0.06
N LEU A 36 7.08 -3.58 -0.83
CA LEU A 36 6.91 -3.53 -2.27
C LEU A 36 7.74 -4.64 -2.89
N GLN A 37 7.07 -5.61 -3.50
CA GLN A 37 7.66 -6.81 -4.06
C GLN A 37 8.15 -6.54 -5.50
N GLU A 38 9.10 -7.34 -5.98
CA GLU A 38 9.70 -7.18 -7.31
C GLU A 38 8.71 -7.41 -8.46
N ASP A 39 7.65 -8.18 -8.21
CA ASP A 39 6.54 -8.43 -9.13
C ASP A 39 5.55 -7.26 -9.21
N GLY A 40 5.77 -6.19 -8.44
CA GLY A 40 4.94 -4.99 -8.39
C GLY A 40 3.75 -5.09 -7.44
N ASN A 41 3.71 -6.08 -6.55
CA ASN A 41 2.70 -6.15 -5.49
C ASN A 41 3.12 -5.33 -4.27
N PHE A 42 2.17 -4.62 -3.67
CA PHE A 42 2.39 -3.93 -2.39
C PHE A 42 1.61 -4.65 -1.30
N VAL A 43 2.34 -5.28 -0.38
CA VAL A 43 1.78 -6.26 0.56
C VAL A 43 2.10 -5.88 1.99
N LEU A 44 1.07 -5.87 2.85
CA LEU A 44 1.22 -5.77 4.29
C LEU A 44 1.46 -7.17 4.84
N TYR A 45 2.59 -7.36 5.51
CA TYR A 45 2.95 -8.61 6.16
C TYR A 45 2.95 -8.47 7.67
N SER A 46 2.65 -9.56 8.36
CA SER A 46 2.97 -9.75 9.77
C SER A 46 4.48 -9.85 10.02
N ALA A 47 4.86 -9.93 11.29
CA ALA A 47 6.21 -10.28 11.72
C ALA A 47 6.86 -11.38 10.85
N PHE A 48 8.12 -11.15 10.49
CA PHE A 48 8.95 -12.07 9.69
C PHE A 48 8.36 -12.50 8.33
N ASP A 49 7.44 -11.71 7.76
CA ASP A 49 6.78 -12.00 6.48
C ASP A 49 5.96 -13.33 6.49
N LEU A 50 5.53 -13.82 7.66
CA LEU A 50 4.87 -15.12 7.82
C LEU A 50 3.45 -15.18 7.24
N LYS A 51 2.67 -14.11 7.40
CA LYS A 51 1.28 -14.02 6.92
C LYS A 51 1.08 -12.72 6.14
N PRO A 52 0.65 -12.76 4.87
CA PRO A 52 0.15 -11.58 4.19
C PRO A 52 -1.22 -11.20 4.78
N LEU A 53 -1.36 -9.95 5.22
CA LEU A 53 -2.61 -9.42 5.79
C LEU A 53 -3.43 -8.63 4.77
N TYR A 54 -2.76 -7.93 3.85
CA TYR A 54 -3.37 -7.18 2.76
C TYR A 54 -2.44 -7.17 1.55
N ALA A 55 -2.99 -7.13 0.33
CA ALA A 55 -2.23 -6.95 -0.89
C ALA A 55 -3.01 -6.08 -1.89
N THR A 56 -2.30 -5.26 -2.67
CA THR A 56 -2.90 -4.49 -3.77
C THR A 56 -3.34 -5.36 -4.94
N GLY A 57 -2.81 -6.59 -5.05
CA GLY A 57 -3.13 -7.51 -6.13
C GLY A 57 -2.55 -7.07 -7.48
N THR A 58 -1.48 -6.26 -7.46
CA THR A 58 -0.88 -5.64 -8.64
C THR A 58 0.29 -6.42 -9.24
N TYR A 59 0.55 -7.63 -8.70
CA TYR A 59 1.60 -8.52 -9.16
C TYR A 59 1.45 -8.87 -10.64
N CYS A 60 2.57 -9.07 -11.32
CA CYS A 60 2.57 -9.64 -12.66
C CYS A 60 2.45 -11.18 -12.61
N ASN A 61 1.76 -11.77 -13.58
CA ASN A 61 1.40 -13.20 -13.59
C ASN A 61 2.36 -14.09 -14.40
N LYS A 62 3.55 -13.60 -14.73
CA LYS A 62 4.54 -14.34 -15.52
C LYS A 62 5.66 -14.85 -14.61
N LEU A 63 6.15 -16.06 -14.87
CA LEU A 63 7.30 -16.61 -14.16
C LEU A 63 8.50 -15.64 -14.25
N ASN A 64 9.15 -15.38 -13.11
CA ASN A 64 10.29 -14.45 -12.97
C ASN A 64 10.01 -13.04 -13.52
N CYS A 65 8.76 -12.58 -13.42
CA CYS A 65 8.44 -11.23 -13.85
C CYS A 65 8.94 -10.21 -12.83
N VAL A 66 9.49 -9.12 -13.35
CA VAL A 66 9.88 -7.95 -12.56
C VAL A 66 9.05 -6.79 -13.09
N LYS A 67 8.37 -6.10 -12.19
CA LYS A 67 7.53 -4.94 -12.48
C LYS A 67 7.93 -3.82 -11.52
N PRO A 68 9.02 -3.10 -11.83
CA PRO A 68 9.47 -1.97 -11.04
C PRO A 68 8.30 -1.01 -10.81
N SER A 69 8.08 -0.65 -9.56
CA SER A 69 6.91 0.09 -9.14
C SER A 69 7.32 1.14 -8.11
N ILE A 70 6.56 2.24 -8.06
CA ILE A 70 6.78 3.30 -7.09
C ILE A 70 5.47 3.62 -6.38
N PHE A 71 5.51 3.67 -5.05
CA PHE A 71 4.36 3.98 -4.21
C PHE A 71 4.46 5.44 -3.74
N ILE A 72 3.52 6.27 -4.19
CA ILE A 72 3.54 7.70 -3.99
C ILE A 72 2.31 8.13 -3.20
N LEU A 73 2.55 8.92 -2.16
CA LEU A 73 1.52 9.72 -1.53
C LEU A 73 1.45 11.10 -2.20
N GLN A 74 0.39 11.32 -2.95
CA GLN A 74 0.23 12.50 -3.79
C GLN A 74 -0.33 13.71 -3.02
N LEU A 75 -0.15 14.91 -3.58
CA LEU A 75 -0.61 16.16 -2.98
C LEU A 75 -2.13 16.26 -2.85
N ASP A 76 -2.89 15.53 -3.66
CA ASP A 76 -4.36 15.49 -3.65
C ASP A 76 -4.94 14.48 -2.64
N CYS A 77 -4.10 13.94 -1.75
CA CYS A 77 -4.43 12.85 -0.82
C CYS A 77 -4.87 11.57 -1.53
N ASN A 78 -4.18 11.19 -2.60
CA ASN A 78 -4.28 9.87 -3.17
C ASN A 78 -3.01 9.07 -2.87
N LEU A 79 -3.16 7.82 -2.40
CA LEU A 79 -2.08 6.85 -2.37
C LEU A 79 -2.11 6.09 -3.68
N VAL A 80 -1.02 6.13 -4.43
CA VAL A 80 -0.96 5.56 -5.76
C VAL A 80 0.27 4.69 -5.94
N LEU A 81 0.04 3.51 -6.50
CA LEU A 81 1.11 2.67 -7.02
C LEU A 81 1.20 2.89 -8.54
N TYR A 82 2.37 3.29 -9.00
CA TYR A 82 2.69 3.47 -10.41
C TYR A 82 3.69 2.40 -10.85
N GLN A 83 3.68 2.08 -12.14
CA GLN A 83 4.80 1.37 -12.76
C GLN A 83 5.95 2.36 -12.98
N ASP A 84 7.14 2.08 -12.45
CA ASP A 84 8.24 3.06 -12.31
C ASP A 84 8.81 3.53 -13.66
N ASP A 85 8.95 2.62 -14.64
CA ASP A 85 9.40 2.94 -16.00
C ASP A 85 8.31 3.60 -16.88
N LYS A 86 7.07 3.62 -16.39
CA LYS A 86 5.88 4.13 -17.08
C LYS A 86 4.96 4.81 -16.08
N PRO A 87 5.36 5.96 -15.49
CA PRO A 87 4.61 6.60 -14.40
C PRO A 87 3.23 7.12 -14.81
N LEU A 88 2.92 7.16 -16.11
CA LEU A 88 1.55 7.41 -16.59
C LEU A 88 0.61 6.21 -16.35
N ILE A 89 1.14 5.04 -16.02
CA ILE A 89 0.38 3.82 -15.72
C ILE A 89 0.20 3.70 -14.21
N GLN A 90 -0.93 4.20 -13.73
CA GLN A 90 -1.44 3.91 -12.39
C GLN A 90 -1.94 2.46 -12.36
N ILE A 91 -1.38 1.64 -11.46
CA ILE A 91 -1.76 0.22 -11.32
C ILE A 91 -2.64 -0.06 -10.10
N TRP A 92 -2.57 0.79 -9.08
CA TRP A 92 -3.49 0.77 -7.94
C TRP A 92 -3.62 2.17 -7.34
N SER A 93 -4.76 2.46 -6.71
CA SER A 93 -4.99 3.71 -5.98
C SER A 93 -5.95 3.48 -4.82
N SER A 94 -5.76 4.20 -3.71
CA SER A 94 -6.71 4.27 -2.59
C SER A 94 -8.03 4.94 -2.98
N LYS A 95 -8.07 5.64 -4.13
CA LYS A 95 -9.20 6.42 -4.65
C LYS A 95 -9.69 7.49 -3.65
N THR A 96 -8.80 7.97 -2.81
CA THR A 96 -9.09 9.02 -1.82
C THR A 96 -8.79 10.40 -2.36
N LYS A 97 -9.42 11.42 -1.76
CA LYS A 97 -9.15 12.83 -2.01
C LYS A 97 -9.15 13.59 -0.69
N CYS A 98 -8.39 14.68 -0.61
CA CYS A 98 -8.52 15.57 0.54
C CYS A 98 -9.91 16.23 0.47
N TYR A 99 -10.59 16.32 1.61
CA TYR A 99 -11.77 17.19 1.71
C TYR A 99 -11.28 18.64 1.81
N ASN A 100 -11.90 19.55 1.05
CA ASN A 100 -11.74 21.00 1.26
C ASN A 100 -12.41 21.41 2.57
#